data_AF-A0A534X885-F1
#
_entry.id   AF-A0A534X885-F1
#
_cell.length_a   1.000
_cell.length_b   1.000
_cell.length_c   1.000
_cell.angle_alpha   90.00
_cell.angle_beta   90.00
_cell.angle_gamma   90.00
#
_symmetry.space_group_name_H-M   'P 1'
#
loop_
_entity.id
_entity.type
_entity.pdbx_description
1 polymer ?
#
loop_
_entity_poly.entity_id
_entity_poly.type
_entity_poly.pdbx_seq_one_letter_code
_entity_poly.pdbx_strand_id
1 'polypeptide(L)'
;MLRITVTTRPDGATVALEGRLAGPWVDELRACWRSLVAAPGARSIRIDLHAVTFIDTAGKALLWAMHEQGAVLAASGCMTRAILEEIGTKSRERGGPNGAAKGDD
;
A
#
# COMPACT_ATOMS: atom_id res chain seq x y z
N MET A 1 -13.65 -11.74 -2.61
CA MET A 1 -14.36 -10.87 -1.67
C MET A 1 -13.34 -10.32 -0.68
N LEU A 2 -13.50 -9.08 -0.26
CA LEU A 2 -12.74 -8.46 0.81
C LEU A 2 -13.75 -7.94 1.84
N ARG A 3 -13.40 -8.02 3.13
CA ARG A 3 -14.07 -7.28 4.19
C ARG A 3 -13.10 -6.20 4.68
N ILE A 4 -13.64 -5.00 4.87
CA ILE A 4 -12.92 -3.82 5.36
C ILE A 4 -13.58 -3.41 6.68
N THR A 5 -12.85 -3.53 7.79
CA THR A 5 -13.33 -3.20 9.13
C THR A 5 -12.57 -1.98 9.66
N VAL A 6 -13.21 -0.81 9.70
CA VAL A 6 -12.61 0.46 10.15
C VAL A 6 -12.90 0.68 11.64
N THR A 7 -11.85 0.94 12.42
CA THR A 7 -11.91 1.30 13.85
C THR A 7 -11.21 2.65 14.07
N THR A 8 -11.96 3.70 14.36
CA THR A 8 -11.41 5.01 14.75
C THR A 8 -11.22 5.11 16.26
N ARG A 9 -10.17 5.82 16.69
CA ARG A 9 -9.80 6.08 18.08
C ARG A 9 -9.20 7.49 18.23
N PRO A 10 -9.06 8.04 19.45
CA PRO A 10 -8.43 9.36 19.65
C PRO A 10 -6.97 9.45 19.19
N ASP A 11 -6.27 8.31 19.17
CA ASP A 11 -4.86 8.16 18.76
C ASP A 11 -4.67 7.95 17.24
N GLY A 12 -5.71 7.53 16.52
CA GLY A 12 -5.64 7.21 15.09
C GLY A 12 -6.76 6.32 14.58
N ALA A 13 -6.60 5.77 13.37
CA ALA A 13 -7.53 4.81 12.78
C ALA A 13 -6.83 3.49 12.45
N THR A 14 -7.52 2.37 12.63
CA THR A 14 -7.08 1.04 12.16
C THR A 14 -8.08 0.51 11.14
N VAL A 15 -7.58 0.06 9.99
CA VAL A 15 -8.35 -0.55 8.90
C VAL A 15 -7.92 -2.00 8.79
N ALA A 16 -8.72 -2.93 9.33
CA ALA A 16 -8.45 -4.35 9.23
C ALA A 16 -9.05 -4.93 7.94
N LEU A 17 -8.24 -5.68 7.19
CA LEU A 17 -8.58 -6.28 5.90
C LEU A 17 -8.63 -7.80 6.01
N GLU A 18 -9.75 -8.39 5.57
CA GLU A 18 -9.99 -9.84 5.64
C GLU A 18 -10.38 -10.37 4.25
N GLY A 19 -9.69 -11.40 3.75
CA GLY A 19 -9.93 -11.99 2.43
C GLY A 19 -9.00 -11.49 1.32
N ARG A 20 -9.53 -11.20 0.13
CA ARG A 20 -8.76 -11.00 -1.11
C ARG A 20 -8.77 -9.55 -1.61
N LEU A 21 -7.65 -8.85 -1.47
CA LEU A 21 -7.43 -7.51 -2.02
C LEU A 21 -7.03 -7.60 -3.50
N ALA A 22 -8.03 -7.73 -4.36
CA ALA A 22 -7.84 -7.80 -5.81
C ALA A 22 -9.05 -7.26 -6.59
N GLY A 23 -8.81 -6.72 -7.78
CA GLY A 23 -9.83 -6.13 -8.65
C GLY A 23 -10.62 -5.01 -7.94
N PRO A 24 -11.97 -5.01 -7.95
CA PRO A 24 -12.78 -3.90 -7.43
C PRO A 24 -12.55 -3.61 -5.94
N TRP A 25 -12.12 -4.61 -5.16
CA TRP A 25 -11.79 -4.44 -3.74
C TRP A 25 -10.58 -3.51 -3.48
N VAL A 26 -9.76 -3.26 -4.51
CA VAL A 26 -8.70 -2.25 -4.48
C VAL A 26 -9.30 -0.85 -4.53
N ASP A 27 -10.33 -0.60 -5.35
CA ASP A 27 -10.99 0.69 -5.44
C ASP A 27 -11.86 1.02 -4.23
N GLU A 28 -12.51 0.02 -3.64
CA GLU A 28 -13.18 0.15 -2.33
C GLU A 28 -12.20 0.58 -1.23
N LEU A 29 -11.04 -0.09 -1.14
CA LEU A 29 -10.00 0.26 -0.18
C LEU A 29 -9.41 1.67 -0.45
N ARG A 30 -9.23 2.04 -1.72
CA ARG A 30 -8.81 3.38 -2.14
C ARG A 30 -9.83 4.45 -1.77
N ALA A 31 -11.12 4.17 -1.90
CA ALA A 31 -12.19 5.08 -1.47
C ALA A 31 -12.21 5.25 0.05
N CYS A 32 -12.15 4.15 0.80
CA CYS A 32 -12.06 4.15 2.26
C CYS A 32 -10.86 4.97 2.77
N TRP A 33 -9.68 4.80 2.17
CA TRP A 33 -8.48 5.55 2.53
C TRP A 33 -8.63 7.05 2.32
N ARG A 34 -9.17 7.50 1.17
CA ARG A 34 -9.39 8.93 0.90
C ARG A 34 -10.28 9.59 1.97
N SER A 35 -11.33 8.89 2.40
CA SER A 35 -12.21 9.37 3.47
C SER A 35 -11.50 9.46 4.84
N LEU A 36 -10.53 8.58 5.10
CA LEU A 36 -9.77 8.57 6.35
C LEU A 36 -8.68 9.66 6.40
N VAL A 37 -7.95 9.91 5.30
CA VAL A 37 -6.95 11.01 5.26
C VAL A 37 -7.60 12.40 5.20
N ALA A 38 -8.85 12.48 4.71
CA ALA A 38 -9.64 13.71 4.76
C ALA A 38 -10.26 14.00 6.14
N ALA A 39 -10.20 13.06 7.08
CA ALA A 39 -10.79 13.23 8.42
C ALA A 39 -9.87 14.10 9.32
N PRO A 40 -10.35 15.26 9.81
CA PRO A 40 -9.53 16.13 10.65
C PRO A 40 -9.15 15.43 11.97
N GLY A 41 -7.85 15.39 12.26
CA GLY A 41 -7.31 14.79 13.49
C GLY A 41 -6.75 13.37 13.34
N ALA A 42 -6.84 12.74 12.16
CA ALA A 42 -6.25 11.42 11.90
C ALA A 42 -4.70 11.45 11.94
N ARG A 43 -4.11 11.34 13.14
CA ARG A 43 -2.65 11.41 13.34
C ARG A 43 -1.88 10.20 12.84
N SER A 44 -2.48 9.02 12.94
CA SER A 44 -1.90 7.74 12.54
C SER A 44 -2.99 6.91 11.86
N ILE A 45 -2.70 6.31 10.71
CA ILE A 45 -3.59 5.30 10.10
C ILE A 45 -2.80 3.99 9.95
N ARG A 46 -3.33 2.91 10.54
CA ARG A 46 -2.78 1.56 10.47
C ARG A 46 -3.63 0.70 9.55
N ILE A 47 -3.01 0.00 8.60
CA ILE A 47 -3.70 -1.01 7.77
C ILE A 47 -3.28 -2.37 8.30
N ASP A 48 -4.22 -3.16 8.79
CA ASP A 48 -3.95 -4.52 9.26
C ASP A 48 -4.30 -5.54 8.17
N LEU A 49 -3.30 -6.33 7.79
CA LEU A 49 -3.31 -7.28 6.68
C LEU A 49 -3.28 -8.74 7.16
N HIS A 50 -3.40 -8.99 8.47
CA HIS A 50 -3.26 -10.34 9.06
C HIS A 50 -4.23 -11.38 8.45
N ALA A 51 -5.43 -10.96 8.06
CA ALA A 51 -6.45 -11.85 7.48
C ALA A 51 -6.52 -11.76 5.94
N VAL A 52 -5.55 -11.11 5.29
CA VAL A 52 -5.49 -11.00 3.82
C VAL A 52 -4.85 -12.27 3.23
N THR A 53 -5.61 -13.00 2.44
CA THR A 53 -5.19 -14.28 1.84
C THR A 53 -4.59 -14.14 0.43
N PHE A 54 -4.79 -13.00 -0.23
CA PHE A 54 -4.24 -12.71 -1.56
C PHE A 54 -4.25 -11.21 -1.86
N ILE A 55 -3.20 -10.71 -2.54
CA ILE A 55 -3.07 -9.33 -3.02
C ILE A 55 -2.63 -9.34 -4.50
N ASP A 56 -3.35 -8.65 -5.40
CA ASP A 56 -2.91 -8.45 -6.79
C ASP A 56 -1.95 -7.26 -6.99
N THR A 57 -1.46 -7.04 -8.20
CA THR A 57 -0.54 -5.94 -8.54
C THR A 57 -1.13 -4.55 -8.22
N ALA A 58 -2.44 -4.35 -8.40
CA ALA A 58 -3.09 -3.08 -8.09
C ALA A 58 -3.26 -2.88 -6.58
N GLY A 59 -3.56 -3.96 -5.84
CA GLY A 59 -3.57 -3.99 -4.37
C GLY A 59 -2.19 -3.68 -3.78
N LYS A 60 -1.12 -4.26 -4.34
CA LYS A 60 0.27 -3.94 -3.96
C LYS A 60 0.59 -2.46 -4.19
N ALA A 61 0.28 -1.93 -5.38
CA ALA A 61 0.53 -0.53 -5.71
C ALA A 61 -0.29 0.45 -4.84
N LEU A 62 -1.51 0.07 -4.45
CA LEU A 62 -2.32 0.85 -3.52
C LEU A 62 -1.73 0.86 -2.10
N LEU A 63 -1.36 -0.31 -1.56
CA LEU A 63 -0.71 -0.40 -0.24
C LEU A 63 0.62 0.35 -0.22
N TRP A 64 1.38 0.30 -1.32
CA TRP A 64 2.59 1.10 -1.50
C TRP A 64 2.31 2.60 -1.37
N ALA A 65 1.34 3.11 -2.13
CA ALA A 65 0.95 4.53 -2.09
C ALA A 65 0.40 4.96 -0.71
N MET A 66 -0.28 4.07 0.02
CA MET A 66 -0.70 4.34 1.41
C MET A 66 0.51 4.49 2.34
N HIS A 67 1.50 3.60 2.22
CA HIS A 67 2.73 3.66 3.02
C HIS A 67 3.53 4.95 2.76
N GLU A 68 3.62 5.39 1.50
CA GLU A 68 4.21 6.70 1.15
C GLU A 68 3.45 7.90 1.74
N GLN A 69 2.14 7.75 1.97
CA GLN A 69 1.30 8.73 2.69
C GLN A 69 1.35 8.56 4.23
N GLY A 70 2.26 7.74 4.76
CA GLY A 70 2.45 7.53 6.20
C GLY A 70 1.59 6.43 6.83
N ALA A 71 0.96 5.55 6.04
CA ALA A 71 0.21 4.42 6.59
C ALA A 71 1.14 3.37 7.23
N VAL A 72 0.84 3.00 8.47
CA VAL A 72 1.51 1.88 9.15
C VAL A 72 0.92 0.57 8.66
N LEU A 73 1.58 -0.08 7.70
CA LEU A 73 1.18 -1.41 7.23
C LEU A 73 1.60 -2.48 8.25
N ALA A 74 0.63 -3.15 8.86
CA ALA A 74 0.84 -4.26 9.78
C ALA A 74 0.45 -5.58 9.11
N ALA A 75 1.35 -6.56 9.10
CA ALA A 75 1.12 -7.85 8.46
C ALA A 75 1.90 -9.00 9.12
N SER A 76 1.21 -10.12 9.34
CA SER A 76 1.81 -11.37 9.81
C SER A 76 2.26 -12.24 8.62
N GLY A 77 3.33 -11.84 7.93
CA GLY A 77 3.91 -12.71 6.88
C GLY A 77 5.04 -12.10 6.06
N CYS A 78 5.98 -12.97 5.65
CA CYS A 78 7.12 -12.60 4.80
C CYS A 78 6.70 -12.02 3.44
N MET A 79 5.51 -12.35 2.93
CA MET A 79 5.02 -11.82 1.65
C MET A 79 4.85 -10.29 1.67
N THR A 80 4.33 -9.73 2.76
CA THR A 80 4.19 -8.26 2.89
C THR A 80 5.52 -7.59 3.20
N ARG A 81 6.43 -8.26 3.95
CA ARG A 81 7.81 -7.77 4.10
C ARG A 81 8.53 -7.70 2.76
N ALA A 82 8.49 -8.75 1.95
CA ALA A 82 9.06 -8.74 0.61
C ALA A 82 8.48 -7.61 -0.27
N ILE A 83 7.19 -7.30 -0.17
CA ILE A 83 6.56 -6.14 -0.86
C ILE A 83 7.10 -4.79 -0.32
N LEU A 84 7.28 -4.65 0.99
CA LEU A 84 7.87 -3.48 1.64
C LEU A 84 9.36 -3.31 1.33
N GLU A 85 10.09 -4.41 1.15
CA GLU A 85 11.48 -4.42 0.71
C GLU A 85 11.56 -4.08 -0.81
N GLU A 86 10.54 -4.43 -1.60
CA GLU A 86 10.49 -4.17 -3.05
C GLU A 86 10.25 -2.69 -3.42
N ILE A 87 9.44 -1.89 -2.69
CA ILE A 87 9.47 -0.41 -2.90
C ILE A 87 10.76 0.19 -2.32
N GLY A 88 11.31 -0.41 -1.25
CA GLY A 88 12.50 0.09 -0.57
C GLY A 88 13.71 0.18 -1.50
N THR A 89 13.84 -0.78 -2.42
CA THR A 89 14.87 -0.76 -3.46
C THR A 89 14.50 0.11 -4.68
N LYS A 90 13.22 0.16 -5.09
CA LYS A 90 12.79 0.82 -6.34
C LYS A 90 12.91 2.35 -6.36
N SER A 91 13.12 2.99 -5.22
CA SER A 91 13.51 4.41 -5.15
C SER A 91 14.90 4.70 -5.75
N ARG A 92 15.74 3.69 -6.02
CA ARG A 92 17.12 3.86 -6.50
C ARG A 92 17.30 3.67 -8.02
N GLU A 93 16.33 3.06 -8.70
CA GLU A 93 16.47 2.67 -10.13
C GLU A 93 15.82 3.66 -11.12
N ARG A 94 15.31 4.80 -10.66
CA ARG A 94 14.76 5.86 -11.53
C ARG A 94 15.78 6.95 -11.91
N GLY A 95 17.08 6.65 -11.79
CA GLY A 95 18.20 7.48 -12.24
C GLY A 95 19.01 6.78 -13.32
N GLY A 96 18.56 6.83 -14.57
CA GLY A 96 19.24 6.18 -15.69
C GLY A 96 20.37 7.05 -16.29
N PRO A 97 21.59 6.52 -16.51
CA PRO A 97 22.48 7.03 -17.55
C PRO A 97 21.89 6.63 -18.91
N ASN A 98 21.38 7.57 -19.70
CA ASN A 98 22.14 8.43 -20.62
C ASN A 98 22.78 7.65 -21.78
N GLY A 99 22.56 8.12 -23.01
CA GLY A 99 22.89 7.38 -24.23
C GLY A 99 24.40 7.25 -24.45
N ALA A 100 24.85 6.01 -24.70
CA ALA A 100 26.13 5.74 -25.34
C ALA A 100 25.93 5.77 -26.86
N ALA A 101 26.73 6.56 -27.57
CA ALA A 101 26.65 6.68 -29.02
C ALA A 101 27.22 5.44 -29.72
N LYS A 102 26.77 5.19 -30.95
CA LYS A 102 27.56 4.48 -31.95
C LYS A 102 27.35 5.11 -33.34
N GLY A 103 28.45 5.59 -33.93
CA GLY A 103 28.57 5.84 -35.36
C GLY A 103 29.15 4.61 -36.07
N ASP A 104 29.79 4.82 -37.23
CA ASP A 104 30.08 3.80 -38.25
C ASP A 104 28.76 3.36 -38.94
N ASP A 105 28.57 3.51 -40.26
CA ASP A 105 29.44 4.06 -41.32
C ASP A 105 28.56 4.80 -42.35
#